data_AF-A0A948BLV6-F1
#
_entry.id   AF-A0A948BLV6-F1
#
_cell.length_a   1.000
_cell.length_b   1.000
_cell.length_c   1.000
_cell.angle_alpha   90.00
_cell.angle_beta   90.00
_cell.angle_gamma   90.00
#
_symmetry.space_group_name_H-M   'P 1'
#
loop_
_entity.id
_entity.type
_entity.pdbx_description
1 polymer ?
#
loop_
_entity_poly.entity_id
_entity_poly.type
_entity_poly.pdbx_seq_one_letter_code
_entity_poly.pdbx_strand_id
1 'polypeptide(L)'
;MFSVMMASIEDEAIEAIFKIQAARPERFQGVFSSVPQELVHPEVAKFEPPQEEQVVMGEAPFGGANVASIPPKFEQKPFQASQEKIGRNDPCPCGSGKKYKKCCGK
;
A
#
# COMPACT_ATOMS: atom_id res chain seq x y z
N MET A 1 -17.66 19.05 -44.76
CA MET A 1 -16.28 19.21 -44.24
C MET A 1 -16.17 18.72 -42.81
N PHE A 2 -16.91 19.28 -41.84
CA PHE A 2 -16.81 18.86 -40.43
C PHE A 2 -17.27 17.42 -40.16
N SER A 3 -18.34 16.95 -40.81
CA SER A 3 -18.81 15.55 -40.67
C SER A 3 -17.80 14.51 -41.15
N VAL A 4 -17.04 14.83 -42.20
CA VAL A 4 -15.97 13.95 -42.72
C VAL A 4 -14.79 13.90 -41.75
N MET A 5 -14.47 15.02 -41.08
CA MET A 5 -13.44 15.08 -40.05
C MET A 5 -13.86 14.31 -38.79
N MET A 6 -15.12 14.39 -38.37
CA MET A 6 -15.59 13.62 -37.22
C MET A 6 -15.51 12.11 -37.50
N ALA A 7 -15.90 11.68 -38.70
CA ALA A 7 -15.77 10.28 -39.11
C ALA A 7 -14.31 9.80 -39.07
N SER A 8 -13.34 10.60 -39.54
CA SER A 8 -11.93 10.20 -39.47
C SER A 8 -11.40 10.11 -38.04
N ILE A 9 -11.86 10.97 -37.14
CA ILE A 9 -11.47 10.94 -35.71
C ILE A 9 -12.06 9.70 -35.03
N GLU A 10 -13.29 9.33 -35.36
CA GLU A 10 -13.93 8.13 -34.82
C GLU A 10 -13.16 6.87 -35.26
N ASP A 11 -12.78 6.78 -36.54
CA ASP A 11 -11.99 5.66 -37.07
C ASP A 11 -10.61 5.57 -36.40
N GLU A 12 -9.92 6.69 -36.23
CA GLU A 12 -8.59 6.76 -35.61
C GLU A 12 -8.63 6.40 -34.12
N ALA A 13 -9.69 6.83 -33.40
CA ALA A 13 -9.89 6.48 -32.01
C ALA A 13 -10.15 4.98 -31.82
N ILE A 14 -10.97 4.37 -32.69
CA ILE A 14 -11.23 2.93 -32.68
C ILE A 14 -9.93 2.18 -32.92
N GLU A 15 -9.18 2.55 -33.95
CA GLU A 15 -7.91 1.92 -34.29
C GLU A 15 -6.89 2.00 -33.13
N ALA A 16 -6.79 3.14 -32.45
CA ALA A 16 -5.92 3.32 -31.30
C ALA A 16 -6.32 2.43 -30.11
N ILE A 17 -7.62 2.30 -29.81
CA ILE A 17 -8.11 1.46 -28.71
C ILE A 17 -7.81 -0.02 -28.99
N PHE A 18 -8.08 -0.48 -30.22
CA PHE A 18 -7.90 -1.89 -30.58
C PHE A 18 -6.43 -2.28 -30.79
N LYS A 19 -5.56 -1.34 -31.15
CA LYS A 19 -4.12 -1.58 -31.30
C LYS A 19 -3.32 -1.29 -30.03
N ILE A 20 -3.95 -0.72 -28.99
CA ILE A 20 -3.29 -0.51 -27.70
C ILE A 20 -2.96 -1.88 -27.10
N GLN A 21 -1.67 -2.21 -27.13
CA GLN A 21 -1.13 -3.31 -26.35
C GLN A 21 -0.78 -2.73 -24.99
N ALA A 22 -1.40 -3.27 -23.93
CA ALA A 22 -1.02 -2.93 -22.57
C ALA A 22 0.45 -3.35 -22.38
N ALA A 23 1.36 -2.37 -22.46
CA ALA A 23 2.74 -2.58 -22.07
C ALA A 23 2.70 -3.00 -20.60
N ARG A 24 2.96 -4.28 -20.34
CA ARG A 24 3.32 -4.72 -18.99
C ARG A 24 4.50 -3.84 -18.62
N PRO A 25 4.46 -3.07 -17.52
CA PRO A 25 5.64 -2.38 -17.09
C PRO A 25 6.63 -3.48 -16.73
N GLU A 26 7.48 -3.86 -17.68
CA GLU A 26 8.79 -4.40 -17.40
C GLU A 26 9.35 -3.43 -16.38
N ARG A 27 9.37 -3.87 -15.12
CA ARG A 27 10.02 -3.15 -14.04
C ARG A 27 11.41 -2.92 -14.58
N PHE A 28 11.70 -1.68 -14.98
CA PHE A 28 13.05 -1.27 -15.31
C PHE A 28 13.80 -1.31 -13.99
N GLN A 29 14.19 -2.52 -13.58
CA GLN A 29 15.10 -2.76 -12.49
C GLN A 29 16.42 -2.21 -13.01
N GLY A 30 16.62 -0.91 -12.81
CA GLY A 30 17.90 -0.27 -13.06
C GLY A 30 18.96 -1.11 -12.34
N VAL A 31 20.15 -1.20 -12.93
CA VAL A 31 21.28 -2.03 -12.44
C VAL A 31 21.60 -1.80 -10.95
N PHE A 32 21.21 -0.65 -10.40
CA PHE A 32 21.35 -0.29 -8.99
C PHE A 32 20.26 -0.82 -8.05
N SER A 33 19.22 -1.49 -8.54
CA SER A 33 18.12 -2.03 -7.71
C SER A 33 18.56 -3.20 -6.84
N SER A 34 19.69 -3.83 -7.18
CA SER A 34 20.28 -4.97 -6.48
C SER A 34 21.46 -4.60 -5.58
N VAL A 35 21.84 -3.33 -5.50
CA VAL A 35 22.92 -2.87 -4.61
C VAL A 35 22.29 -2.53 -3.26
N PRO A 36 22.50 -3.35 -2.20
CA PRO A 36 22.03 -3.00 -0.87
C PRO A 36 22.80 -1.76 -0.40
N GLN A 37 22.11 -0.63 -0.29
CA GLN A 37 22.69 0.54 0.35
C GLN A 37 22.68 0.28 1.86
N GLU A 38 23.82 -0.19 2.37
CA GLU A 38 24.01 -0.41 3.80
C GLU A 38 24.03 0.97 4.49
N LEU A 39 22.88 1.38 5.05
CA LEU A 39 22.76 2.61 5.85
C LEU A 39 23.44 2.40 7.22
N VAL A 40 24.77 2.30 7.23
CA VAL A 40 25.55 2.24 8.46
C VAL A 40 25.74 3.66 8.96
N HIS A 41 24.94 4.08 9.94
CA HIS A 41 25.17 5.33 10.68
C HIS A 41 26.08 5.03 11.88
N PRO A 42 27.27 5.65 11.99
CA PRO A 42 28.32 5.25 12.94
C PRO A 42 27.95 5.39 14.42
N GLU A 43 26.86 6.08 14.76
CA GLU A 43 26.44 6.33 16.13
C GLU A 43 25.45 5.29 16.70
N VAL A 44 24.79 4.49 15.86
CA VAL A 44 23.75 3.51 16.30
C VAL A 44 24.36 2.21 16.83
N ALA A 45 25.65 1.95 16.53
CA ALA A 45 26.37 0.74 16.96
C ALA A 45 26.74 0.70 18.46
N LYS A 46 26.41 1.74 19.24
CA LYS A 46 26.78 1.86 20.67
C LYS A 46 25.69 1.42 21.64
N PHE A 47 24.52 0.99 21.17
CA PHE A 47 23.45 0.48 22.01
C PHE A 47 23.44 -1.05 22.02
N GLU A 48 23.59 -1.66 23.20
CA GLU A 48 23.40 -3.11 23.38
C GLU A 48 21.89 -3.45 23.33
N PRO A 49 21.48 -4.53 22.64
CA PRO A 49 20.08 -4.96 22.63
C PRO A 49 19.68 -5.54 24.01
N PRO A 50 18.39 -5.43 24.42
CA PRO A 50 17.90 -6.09 25.63
C PRO A 50 18.01 -7.60 25.48
N GLN A 51 18.41 -8.30 26.54
CA GLN A 51 18.50 -9.76 26.57
C GLN A 51 17.11 -10.38 26.40
N GLU A 52 16.92 -11.11 25.31
CA GLU A 52 15.70 -11.89 25.03
C GLU A 52 15.66 -13.13 25.94
N GLU A 53 14.63 -13.22 26.79
CA GLU A 53 14.30 -14.46 27.51
C GLU A 53 13.93 -15.55 26.49
N GLN A 54 14.60 -16.69 26.62
CA GLN A 54 14.52 -17.82 25.71
C GLN A 54 13.16 -18.50 25.76
N VAL A 55 12.36 -18.39 24.69
CA VAL A 55 11.21 -19.28 24.46
C VAL A 55 11.68 -20.45 23.60
N VAL A 56 11.58 -21.65 24.17
CA VAL A 56 12.04 -22.94 23.64
C VAL A 56 11.18 -23.41 22.47
N MET A 57 11.80 -23.93 21.40
CA MET A 57 11.58 -25.27 20.82
C MET A 57 11.85 -25.34 19.31
N GLY A 58 12.66 -26.32 18.92
CA GLY A 58 12.46 -27.11 17.71
C GLY A 58 13.31 -26.73 16.50
N GLU A 59 14.13 -27.68 16.06
CA GLU A 59 15.19 -27.59 15.06
C GLU A 59 14.69 -27.43 13.60
N ALA A 60 15.58 -26.82 12.80
CA ALA A 60 15.69 -26.66 11.33
C ALA A 60 15.10 -27.80 10.44
N PRO A 61 14.90 -27.64 9.10
CA PRO A 61 15.72 -26.83 8.18
C PRO A 61 15.03 -26.17 6.94
N PHE A 62 15.68 -25.12 6.44
CA PHE A 62 15.77 -24.71 5.02
C PHE A 62 14.47 -24.42 4.23
N GLY A 63 14.26 -23.27 3.61
CA GLY A 63 15.15 -22.15 3.30
C GLY A 63 14.30 -20.88 3.20
N GLY A 64 14.80 -19.77 3.71
CA GLY A 64 15.55 -18.85 2.87
C GLY A 64 14.54 -17.91 2.19
N ALA A 65 14.58 -16.61 2.32
CA ALA A 65 15.72 -15.76 2.53
C ALA A 65 15.19 -14.32 2.67
N ASN A 66 15.89 -13.52 3.47
CA ASN A 66 16.19 -12.11 3.28
C ASN A 66 15.05 -11.12 2.97
N VAL A 67 14.84 -10.15 3.86
CA VAL A 67 14.69 -8.75 3.43
C VAL A 67 15.46 -7.83 4.38
N ALA A 68 16.39 -7.10 3.76
CA ALA A 68 17.18 -6.03 4.34
C ALA A 68 16.35 -4.75 4.60
N SER A 69 16.96 -3.88 5.42
CA SER A 69 16.79 -2.41 5.58
C SER A 69 15.49 -1.85 6.21
N ILE A 70 15.57 -1.47 7.50
CA ILE A 70 14.55 -0.70 8.24
C ILE A 70 15.14 0.70 8.60
N PRO A 71 14.56 1.82 8.15
CA PRO A 71 14.95 3.17 8.60
C PRO A 71 14.41 3.48 10.02
N PRO A 72 14.99 4.46 10.76
CA PRO A 72 14.63 4.72 12.16
C PRO A 72 13.16 5.14 12.29
N LYS A 73 12.46 4.40 13.16
CA LYS A 73 11.02 4.48 13.43
C LYS A 73 10.69 5.83 14.09
N PHE A 74 10.16 6.79 13.32
CA PHE A 74 9.44 7.91 13.91
C PHE A 74 8.32 7.34 14.78
N GLU A 75 8.32 7.62 16.09
CA GLU A 75 7.20 7.28 16.97
C GLU A 75 5.99 8.14 16.61
N GLN A 76 5.31 7.75 15.54
CA GLN A 76 4.01 8.27 15.20
C GLN A 76 3.03 7.75 16.24
N LYS A 77 2.67 8.59 17.22
CA LYS A 77 1.53 8.30 18.09
C LYS A 77 0.30 8.14 17.19
N PRO A 78 -0.48 7.06 17.31
CA PRO A 78 -1.64 6.85 16.47
C PRO A 78 -2.61 8.02 16.67
N PHE A 79 -3.04 8.65 15.58
CA PHE A 79 -4.10 9.66 15.62
C PHE A 79 -5.37 8.99 16.15
N GLN A 80 -5.76 9.34 17.37
CA GLN A 80 -7.03 8.93 17.94
C GLN A 80 -8.10 9.86 17.39
N ALA A 81 -9.03 9.32 16.60
CA ALA A 81 -10.20 10.07 16.21
C ALA A 81 -10.94 10.53 17.48
N SER A 82 -11.16 11.84 17.62
CA SER A 82 -11.92 12.40 18.75
C SER A 82 -13.39 12.03 18.73
N GLN A 83 -13.89 11.62 17.56
CA GLN A 83 -15.26 11.19 17.36
C GLN A 83 -15.39 9.67 17.53
N GLU A 84 -16.43 9.27 18.24
CA GLU A 84 -16.79 7.88 18.42
C GLU A 84 -17.13 7.23 17.07
N LYS A 85 -16.54 6.07 16.79
CA LYS A 85 -16.80 5.34 15.55
C LYS A 85 -18.20 4.74 15.62
N ILE A 86 -19.12 5.28 14.82
CA ILE A 86 -20.48 4.73 14.77
C ILE A 86 -20.47 3.36 14.09
N GLY A 87 -21.03 2.35 14.76
CA GLY A 87 -21.14 1.01 14.24
C GLY A 87 -22.16 0.93 13.10
N ARG A 88 -21.92 0.05 12.14
CA ARG A 88 -22.79 -0.14 10.96
C ARG A 88 -24.26 -0.48 11.34
N ASN A 89 -24.48 -1.09 12.51
CA ASN A 89 -25.82 -1.48 12.98
C ASN A 89 -26.43 -0.51 14.02
N ASP A 90 -25.69 0.50 14.47
CA ASP A 90 -26.12 1.43 15.52
C ASP A 90 -27.24 2.35 15.03
N PRO A 91 -28.04 2.96 15.93
CA PRO A 91 -29.05 3.93 15.53
C PRO A 91 -28.42 5.08 14.73
N CYS A 92 -29.05 5.47 13.63
CA CYS A 92 -28.57 6.57 12.81
C CYS A 92 -28.60 7.89 13.61
N PRO A 93 -27.52 8.70 13.60
CA PRO A 93 -27.45 9.97 14.31
C PRO A 93 -28.35 11.03 13.67
N CYS A 94 -28.89 10.74 12.48
CA CYS A 94 -29.88 11.55 11.77
C CYS A 94 -31.29 11.52 12.39
N GLY A 95 -31.50 10.81 13.50
CA GLY A 95 -32.80 10.75 14.19
C GLY A 95 -33.87 9.89 13.50
N SER A 96 -33.50 9.14 12.46
CA SER A 96 -34.47 8.36 11.67
C SER A 96 -34.96 7.07 12.34
N GLY A 97 -34.39 6.69 13.49
CA GLY A 97 -34.66 5.43 14.18
C GLY A 97 -34.18 4.16 13.43
N LYS A 98 -33.57 4.31 12.24
CA LYS A 98 -33.06 3.19 11.44
C LYS A 98 -31.59 2.92 11.78
N LYS A 99 -31.14 1.67 11.59
CA LYS A 99 -29.72 1.29 11.69
C LYS A 99 -28.87 2.10 10.69
N TYR A 100 -27.66 2.52 11.07
CA TYR A 100 -26.77 3.38 10.26
C TYR A 100 -26.62 2.88 8.82
N LYS A 101 -26.37 1.58 8.61
CA LYS A 101 -26.27 0.95 7.27
C LYS A 101 -27.49 1.03 6.38
N LYS A 102 -28.67 1.28 6.95
CA LYS A 102 -29.94 1.39 6.21
C LYS A 102 -30.35 2.85 6.02
N CYS A 103 -29.57 3.80 6.55
CA CYS A 103 -29.84 5.23 6.50
C CYS A 103 -28.65 5.98 5.91
N CYS A 104 -27.86 6.70 6.72
CA CYS A 104 -26.73 7.52 6.25
C CYS A 104 -25.50 6.71 5.81
N GLY A 105 -25.36 5.46 6.29
CA GLY A 105 -24.27 4.56 5.91
C GLY A 105 -24.62 3.60 4.77
N LYS A 106 -25.50 4.03 3.86
CA LYS A 106 -25.82 3.29 2.62
C LYS A 106 -24.63 3.36 1.65
#